data_AF-A0A090V9E6-F1
#
_entry.id   AF-A0A090V9E6-F1
#
_cell.length_a   1.000
_cell.length_b   1.000
_cell.length_c   1.000
_cell.angle_alpha   90.00
_cell.angle_beta   90.00
_cell.angle_gamma   90.00
#
_symmetry.space_group_name_H-M   'P 1'
#
loop_
_entity.id
_entity.type
_entity.pdbx_description
1 polymer ?
#
loop_
_entity_poly.entity_id
_entity_poly.type
_entity_poly.pdbx_seq_one_letter_code
_entity_poly.pdbx_strand_id
1 'polypeptide(L)' 'MVASTVLRCDDCVKYHLETSYKIGLKKEEVVEALGIATLVGGTIVIPHLRRAYEFWDALEEDSKTQ' A
#
# COMPACT_ATOMS: atom_id res chain seq x y z
N MET A 1 -1.52 3.57 6.91
CA MET A 1 -1.37 3.50 5.45
C MET A 1 -1.70 4.83 4.75
N VAL A 2 -2.97 5.29 4.70
CA VAL A 2 -3.36 6.50 3.94
C VAL A 2 -2.51 7.73 4.26
N ALA A 3 -2.33 8.04 5.55
CA ALA A 3 -1.49 9.15 5.99
C ALA A 3 -0.04 9.02 5.50
N SER A 4 0.52 7.82 5.53
CA SER A 4 1.88 7.52 5.08
C SER A 4 2.06 7.75 3.58
N THR A 5 1.07 7.37 2.78
CA THR A 5 1.06 7.58 1.31
C THR A 5 0.94 9.07 0.97
N VAL A 6 0.09 9.83 1.67
CA VAL A 6 -0.07 11.29 1.48
C VAL A 6 1.19 12.04 1.90
N LEU A 7 1.85 11.59 2.98
CA LEU A 7 3.14 12.14 3.43
C LEU A 7 4.33 11.67 2.59
N ARG A 8 4.11 10.78 1.60
CA ARG A 8 5.13 10.31 0.65
C ARG A 8 6.31 9.59 1.32
N CYS A 9 6.07 8.92 2.44
CA CYS A 9 7.08 8.10 3.13
C CYS A 9 7.00 6.65 2.66
N ASP A 10 7.83 6.24 1.70
CA ASP A 10 7.80 4.88 1.12
C ASP A 10 8.05 3.78 2.16
N ASP A 11 9.00 3.98 3.08
CA ASP A 11 9.29 3.00 4.13
C ASP A 11 8.11 2.85 5.11
N CYS A 12 7.46 3.97 5.46
CA CYS A 12 6.25 3.95 6.27
C CYS A 12 5.10 3.24 5.55
N VAL A 13 4.96 3.44 4.24
CA VAL A 13 3.93 2.78 3.43
C VAL A 13 4.15 1.28 3.43
N LYS A 14 5.38 0.80 3.20
CA LYS A 14 5.71 -0.63 3.27
C LYS A 14 5.42 -1.23 4.64
N TYR A 15 5.87 -0.57 5.71
CA TYR A 15 5.62 -1.01 7.09
C TYR A 15 4.11 -1.19 7.38
N HIS A 16 3.30 -0.21 6.98
CA HIS A 16 1.86 -0.30 7.18
C HIS A 16 1.19 -1.30 6.26
N LEU A 17 1.65 -1.49 5.02
CA LEU A 17 1.13 -2.51 4.10
C LEU A 17 1.42 -3.92 4.62
N GLU A 18 2.64 -4.19 5.09
CA GLU A 18 3.01 -5.47 5.69
C GLU A 18 2.15 -5.77 6.93
N THR A 19 1.92 -4.76 7.77
CA THR A 19 1.04 -4.89 8.94
C THR A 19 -0.40 -5.18 8.52
N SER A 20 -0.93 -4.48 7.51
CA SER A 20 -2.25 -4.73 6.95
C SER A 20 -2.37 -6.15 6.40
N TYR A 21 -1.33 -6.64 5.72
CA TYR A 21 -1.25 -7.99 5.19
C TYR A 21 -1.29 -9.03 6.32
N LYS A 22 -0.50 -8.83 7.38
CA LYS A 22 -0.46 -9.71 8.58
C LYS A 22 -1.79 -9.80 9.33
N ILE A 23 -2.58 -8.72 9.31
CA ILE A 23 -3.92 -8.68 9.92
C ILE A 23 -4.96 -9.36 9.00
N GLY A 24 -4.58 -9.71 7.77
CA GLY A 24 -5.43 -10.42 6.82
C GLY A 24 -6.42 -9.51 6.08
N LEU A 25 -6.10 -8.22 5.92
CA LEU A 25 -6.90 -7.34 5.07
C LEU A 25 -6.91 -7.85 3.63
N LYS A 26 -8.06 -7.69 2.98
CA LYS A 26 -8.22 -8.08 1.58
C LYS A 26 -7.56 -7.06 0.65
N LYS A 27 -7.12 -7.52 -0.52
CA LYS A 27 -6.53 -6.66 -1.55
C LYS A 27 -7.47 -5.51 -1.93
N GLU A 28 -8.77 -5.77 -2.02
CA GLU A 28 -9.78 -4.77 -2.37
C GLU A 28 -9.83 -3.62 -1.35
N GLU A 29 -9.74 -3.93 -0.06
CA GLU A 29 -9.76 -2.93 1.02
C GLU A 29 -8.51 -2.04 0.99
N VAL A 30 -7.37 -2.64 0.65
CA VAL A 30 -6.10 -1.91 0.51
C VAL A 30 -6.13 -0.99 -0.71
N VAL A 31 -6.64 -1.47 -1.85
CA VAL A 31 -6.82 -0.70 -3.08
C VAL A 31 -7.75 0.50 -2.84
N GLU A 32 -8.88 0.31 -2.14
CA GLU A 32 -9.79 1.40 -1.78
C GLU A 32 -9.09 2.48 -0.96
N ALA A 33 -8.34 2.09 0.07
CA ALA A 33 -7.61 3.02 0.91
C ALA A 33 -6.50 3.77 0.14
N LEU A 34 -5.81 3.11 -0.80
CA LEU A 34 -4.86 3.75 -1.71
C LEU A 34 -5.56 4.70 -2.70
N GLY A 35 -6.80 4.41 -3.10
CA GLY A 35 -7.66 5.32 -3.86
C GLY A 35 -7.97 6.60 -3.10
N ILE A 36 -8.31 6.51 -1.80
CA ILE A 36 -8.49 7.68 -0.92
C ILE A 36 -7.19 8.49 -0.83
N ALA A 37 -6.04 7.83 -0.70
CA ALA A 37 -4.75 8.50 -0.68
C ALA A 37 -4.46 9.26 -1.99
N THR A 38 -4.90 8.74 -3.13
CA THR A 38 -4.78 9.41 -4.44
C THR A 38 -5.70 10.63 -4.53
N LEU A 39 -6.94 10.50 -4.05
CA LEU A 39 -7.90 11.59 -4.04
C LEU A 39 -7.43 12.77 -3.17
N VAL A 40 -6.87 12.47 -1.99
CA VAL A 40 -6.39 13.50 -1.04
C VAL A 40 -5.01 14.03 -1.42
N GLY A 41 -4.09 13.14 -1.81
CA GLY A 41 -2.70 13.48 -2.11
C GLY A 41 -2.47 14.02 -3.53
N GLY A 42 -3.42 13.82 -4.45
CA GLY A 42 -3.28 14.21 -5.85
C GLY A 42 -2.28 13.36 -6.64
N THR A 43 -1.95 13.79 -7.86
CA THR A 43 -1.11 13.00 -8.77
C THR A 43 0.33 12.80 -8.29
N ILE A 44 0.81 13.61 -7.33
CA ILE A 44 2.16 13.48 -6.77
C ILE A 44 2.37 12.17 -6.00
N VAL A 45 1.30 11.51 -5.55
CA VAL A 45 1.43 10.21 -4.87
C VAL A 45 1.54 9.02 -5.83
N ILE A 46 1.32 9.21 -7.14
CA ILE A 46 1.34 8.11 -8.13
C ILE A 46 2.65 7.27 -8.09
N PRO A 47 3.85 7.85 -8.00
CA PRO A 47 5.08 7.05 -7.89
C PRO A 47 5.15 6.20 -6.61
N HIS A 48 4.59 6.71 -5.51
CA HIS A 48 4.53 6.00 -4.23
C HIS A 48 3.49 4.88 -4.28
N LEU A 49 2.37 5.11 -4.95
CA LEU A 49 1.32 4.11 -5.18
C LEU A 49 1.82 2.95 -6.03
N ARG A 50 2.58 3.23 -7.10
CA ARG A 50 3.14 2.16 -7.93
C ARG A 50 4.04 1.24 -7.12
N ARG A 51 4.94 1.80 -6.30
CA ARG A 51 5.78 1.04 -5.37
C ARG A 51 4.99 0.29 -4.31
N ALA A 52 3.89 0.87 -3.82
CA ALA A 52 2.99 0.22 -2.87
C ALA A 52 2.32 -1.02 -3.48
N TYR A 53 1.85 -0.93 -4.73
CA TYR A 53 1.27 -2.07 -5.45
C TYR A 53 2.32 -3.16 -5.73
N GLU A 54 3.49 -2.79 -6.26
CA GLU A 54 4.61 -3.71 -6.48
C GLU A 54 4.98 -4.46 -5.18
N PHE A 55 5.00 -3.75 -4.05
CA PHE A 55 5.27 -4.37 -2.74
C PHE A 55 4.14 -5.29 -2.27
N TRP A 56 2.88 -4.90 -2.48
CA TRP A 56 1.74 -5.75 -2.13
C TRP A 56 1.72 -7.05 -2.93
N ASP A 57 1.97 -6.99 -4.24
CA ASP A 57 2.05 -8.18 -5.09
C ASP A 57 3.20 -9.09 -4.64
N ALA A 58 4.36 -8.53 -4.26
CA ALA A 58 5.47 -9.30 -3.69
C ALA A 58 5.09 -9.99 -2.36
N LEU A 59 4.32 -9.33 -1.48
CA LEU A 59 3.82 -9.97 -0.26
C LEU A 59 2.86 -11.14 -0.55
N GLU A 60 2.02 -11.01 -1.58
CA GLU A 60 1.13 -12.09 -2.03
C GLU A 60 1.90 -13.25 -2.66
N GLU A 61 3.00 -12.99 -3.37
CA GLU A 61 3.89 -14.01 -3.93
C GLU A 61 4.69 -14.75 -2.84
N ASP A 62 5.24 -14.02 -1.88
CA ASP A 62 5.98 -14.60 -0.75
C ASP A 62 5.07 -15.52 0.08
N SER A 63 3.83 -15.13 0.33
CA SER A 63 2.87 -15.96 1.07
C SER A 63 2.41 -17.21 0.30
N LYS A 64 2.51 -17.25 -1.03
CA LYS A 64 2.18 -18.44 -1.82
C LYS A 64 3.34 -19.45 -1.87
N THR A 65 4.53 -19.01 -1.51
CA THR A 65 5.77 -19.82 -1.56
C THR A 65 6.05 -20.53 -0.23
N GLN A 66 5.19 -20.36 0.78
CA GLN A 66 5.28 -20.97 2.10
C GLN A 66 4.18 -22.01 2.30
#